data_AF-A0A8H7BFS4-F1
#
_entry.id   AF-A0A8H7BFS4-F1
#
_cell.length_a   1.000
_cell.length_b   1.000
_cell.length_c   1.000
_cell.angle_alpha   90.00
_cell.angle_beta   90.00
_cell.angle_gamma   90.00
#
_symmetry.space_group_name_H-M   'P 1'
#
loop_
_entity.id
_entity.type
_entity.pdbx_description
1 polymer ?
#
loop_
_entity_poly.entity_id
_entity_poly.type
_entity_poly.pdbx_seq_one_letter_code
_entity_poly.pdbx_strand_id
1 'polypeptide(L)'
;MSFMQKRGLSTLIPPKIASPNAIGSSPNAVRMQKVVSFYEKLPRGPAPEPEAKGLLGRYQKKYMGKNPSGRPLVHVIGFLIALGYAQNYYFHLRHHKNNEH
;
A
#
# COMPACT_ATOMS: atom_id res chain seq x y z
N MET A 1 32.63 13.10 44.96
CA MET A 1 32.38 11.84 44.22
C MET A 1 31.05 11.96 43.49
N SER A 2 31.05 12.11 42.16
CA SER A 2 29.81 12.29 41.37
C SER A 2 29.18 10.93 41.05
N PHE A 3 27.93 10.73 41.44
CA PHE A 3 27.15 9.52 41.13
C PHE A 3 26.55 9.66 39.73
N MET A 4 27.13 8.97 38.74
CA MET A 4 26.63 8.95 37.37
C MET A 4 25.62 7.80 37.19
N GLN A 5 24.30 8.12 37.22
CA GLN A 5 23.20 7.20 36.91
C GLN A 5 23.17 6.81 35.42
N LYS A 6 24.06 5.91 34.98
CA LYS A 6 24.09 5.42 33.58
C LYS A 6 23.22 4.17 33.31
N ARG A 7 22.51 3.63 34.31
CA ARG A 7 21.76 2.36 34.20
C ARG A 7 20.23 2.45 34.12
N GLY A 8 19.63 3.63 34.30
CA GLY A 8 18.18 3.79 34.35
C GLY A 8 17.45 3.66 33.00
N LEU A 9 18.15 3.84 31.87
CA LEU A 9 17.54 3.81 30.53
C LEU A 9 17.71 2.46 29.82
N SER A 10 18.60 1.58 30.31
CA SER A 10 18.92 0.31 29.64
C SER A 10 17.83 -0.76 29.79
N THR A 11 16.85 -0.54 30.67
CA THR A 11 15.69 -1.42 30.89
C THR A 11 14.40 -0.87 30.26
N LEU A 12 14.42 0.34 29.72
CA LEU A 12 13.25 0.95 29.06
C LEU A 12 13.06 0.43 27.64
N ILE A 13 14.15 0.02 27.00
CA ILE A 13 14.15 -0.55 25.65
C ILE A 13 14.15 -2.07 25.82
N PRO A 14 13.03 -2.76 25.54
CA PRO A 14 12.99 -4.22 25.63
C PRO A 14 14.02 -4.82 24.67
N PRO A 15 14.67 -5.94 25.05
CA PRO A 15 15.66 -6.59 24.19
C PRO A 15 15.04 -6.99 22.86
N LYS A 16 15.86 -7.09 21.81
CA LYS A 16 15.41 -7.47 20.47
C LYS A 16 14.86 -8.89 20.50
N ILE A 17 13.55 -9.00 20.67
CA ILE A 17 12.79 -10.24 20.65
C ILE A 17 12.63 -10.69 19.19
N ALA A 18 12.90 -11.97 18.92
CA ALA A 18 12.80 -12.53 17.57
C ALA A 18 11.35 -12.53 17.05
N SER A 19 10.38 -12.58 17.95
CA SER A 19 8.94 -12.55 17.67
C SER A 19 8.17 -12.20 18.96
N PRO A 20 7.43 -11.07 19.01
CA PRO A 20 6.54 -10.77 20.14
C PRO A 20 5.47 -11.84 20.36
N ASN A 21 5.00 -12.46 19.28
CA ASN A 21 3.94 -13.47 19.30
C ASN A 21 4.39 -14.83 19.88
N ALA A 22 5.70 -15.07 20.00
CA ALA A 22 6.25 -16.30 20.55
C ALA A 22 6.46 -16.23 22.07
N ILE A 23 6.29 -15.04 22.68
CA ILE A 23 6.47 -14.84 24.11
C ILE A 23 5.17 -15.24 24.83
N GLY A 24 5.24 -16.25 25.69
CA GLY A 24 4.09 -16.75 26.44
C GLY A 24 3.20 -17.75 25.68
N SER A 25 3.46 -18.00 24.39
CA SER A 25 2.77 -19.05 23.65
C SER A 25 3.21 -20.44 24.15
N SER A 26 2.28 -21.28 24.57
CA SER A 26 2.57 -22.67 24.92
C SER A 26 3.28 -23.37 23.74
N PRO A 27 4.42 -24.05 23.95
CA PRO A 27 5.13 -24.78 22.90
C PRO A 27 4.24 -25.79 22.16
N ASN A 28 3.23 -26.34 22.84
CA ASN A 28 2.24 -27.25 22.25
C ASN A 28 1.26 -26.52 21.34
N ALA A 29 0.85 -25.29 21.67
CA ALA A 29 -0.01 -24.47 20.82
C ALA A 29 0.70 -24.07 19.52
N VAL A 30 1.99 -23.72 19.60
CA VAL A 30 2.82 -23.40 18.41
C VAL A 30 2.98 -24.62 17.51
N ARG A 31 3.19 -25.81 18.08
CA ARG A 31 3.23 -27.07 17.31
C ARG A 31 1.91 -27.35 16.62
N MET A 32 0.78 -27.16 17.32
CA MET A 32 -0.55 -27.36 16.75
C MET A 32 -0.85 -26.39 15.60
N GLN A 33 -0.50 -25.11 15.74
CA GLN A 33 -0.63 -24.11 14.66
C GLN A 33 0.19 -24.48 13.42
N LYS A 34 1.40 -25.03 13.60
CA LYS A 34 2.23 -25.49 12.48
C LYS A 34 1.57 -26.63 11.71
N VAL A 35 1.01 -27.61 12.41
CA VAL A 35 0.29 -28.74 11.79
C VAL A 35 -0.92 -28.25 11.01
N VAL A 36 -1.76 -27.39 11.61
CA VAL A 36 -2.92 -26.80 10.92
C VAL A 36 -2.46 -26.01 9.68
N SER A 37 -1.45 -25.15 9.83
CA SER A 37 -0.93 -24.35 8.71
C SER A 37 -0.33 -25.21 7.58
N PHE A 38 0.21 -26.39 7.89
CA PHE A 38 0.74 -27.33 6.91
C PHE A 38 -0.38 -27.89 6.05
N TYR A 39 -1.48 -28.34 6.66
CA TYR A 39 -2.64 -28.86 5.93
C TYR A 39 -3.43 -27.76 5.22
N GLU A 40 -3.45 -26.53 5.76
CA GLU A 40 -4.04 -25.37 5.09
C GLU A 40 -3.28 -24.98 3.82
N LYS A 41 -1.94 -25.09 3.85
CA LYS A 41 -1.04 -24.69 2.75
C LYS A 41 -0.64 -25.84 1.84
N LEU A 42 -1.27 -27.00 1.95
CA LEU A 42 -1.14 -28.05 0.95
C LEU A 42 -1.37 -27.42 -0.43
N PRO A 43 -0.54 -27.70 -1.46
CA PRO A 43 -0.63 -27.02 -2.75
C PRO A 43 -1.99 -27.27 -3.41
N ARG A 44 -2.95 -26.36 -3.21
CA ARG A 44 -4.28 -26.41 -3.80
C ARG A 44 -4.26 -25.71 -5.16
N GLY A 45 -3.42 -26.20 -6.07
CA GLY A 45 -3.25 -25.60 -7.40
C GLY A 45 -2.92 -24.10 -7.37
N PRO A 46 -2.89 -23.43 -8.54
CA PRO A 46 -2.80 -21.99 -8.59
C PRO A 46 -4.09 -21.36 -8.08
N ALA A 47 -3.98 -20.39 -7.16
CA ALA A 47 -5.14 -19.60 -6.72
C ALA A 47 -5.78 -18.91 -7.94
N PRO A 48 -7.13 -18.87 -8.03
CA PRO A 48 -7.80 -18.21 -9.14
C PRO A 48 -7.40 -16.74 -9.20
N GLU A 49 -7.16 -16.22 -10.40
CA GLU A 49 -6.83 -14.81 -10.56
C GLU A 49 -7.98 -13.95 -10.02
N PRO A 50 -7.69 -12.93 -9.19
CA PRO A 50 -8.73 -12.09 -8.62
C PRO A 50 -9.58 -11.47 -9.73
N GLU A 51 -10.88 -11.74 -9.69
CA GLU A 51 -11.82 -11.17 -10.64
C GLU A 51 -11.95 -9.67 -10.40
N ALA A 52 -11.77 -8.91 -11.47
CA ALA A 52 -11.95 -7.48 -11.45
C ALA A 52 -13.44 -7.13 -11.33
N LYS A 53 -13.88 -6.77 -10.13
CA LYS A 53 -15.25 -6.29 -9.88
C LYS A 53 -15.31 -4.76 -9.99
N GLY A 54 -16.35 -4.26 -10.66
CA GLY A 54 -16.56 -2.81 -10.87
C GLY A 54 -15.64 -2.18 -11.92
N LEU A 55 -15.91 -0.91 -12.24
CA LEU A 55 -15.17 -0.16 -13.26
C LEU A 55 -13.70 0.06 -12.88
N LEU A 56 -13.45 0.45 -11.62
CA LEU A 56 -12.10 0.64 -11.10
C LEU A 56 -11.31 -0.68 -11.04
N GLY A 57 -11.95 -1.78 -10.62
CA GLY A 57 -11.30 -3.09 -10.60
C GLY A 57 -10.87 -3.56 -11.99
N ARG A 58 -11.68 -3.28 -13.03
CA ARG A 58 -11.32 -3.59 -14.43
C ARG A 58 -10.12 -2.77 -14.91
N TYR A 59 -10.10 -1.47 -14.58
CA TYR A 59 -8.97 -0.60 -14.90
C TYR A 59 -7.69 -1.04 -14.18
N GLN A 60 -7.79 -1.34 -12.88
CA GLN A 60 -6.68 -1.83 -12.07
C GLN A 60 -6.14 -3.15 -12.62
N LYS A 61 -7.00 -4.14 -12.94
CA LYS A 61 -6.56 -5.41 -13.52
C LYS A 61 -5.84 -5.21 -14.87
N LYS A 62 -6.28 -4.24 -15.68
CA LYS A 62 -5.70 -3.97 -17.00
C LYS A 62 -4.32 -3.29 -16.94
N TYR A 63 -4.09 -2.39 -15.98
CA TYR A 63 -2.89 -1.55 -15.98
C TYR A 63 -1.95 -1.75 -14.77
N MET A 64 -2.45 -2.33 -13.68
CA MET A 64 -1.74 -2.52 -12.40
C MET A 64 -1.76 -3.98 -11.92
N GLY A 65 -2.28 -4.90 -12.73
CA GLY A 65 -2.33 -6.33 -12.41
C GLY A 65 -1.02 -7.04 -12.74
N LYS A 66 -1.14 -8.24 -13.32
CA LYS A 66 -0.01 -9.14 -13.63
C LYS A 66 1.09 -8.54 -14.51
N ASN A 67 0.71 -7.58 -15.38
CA ASN A 67 1.63 -6.83 -16.24
C ASN A 67 1.53 -5.35 -15.89
N PRO A 68 2.24 -4.88 -14.84
CA PRO A 68 2.19 -3.48 -14.45
C PRO A 68 2.73 -2.60 -15.59
N SER A 69 1.96 -1.57 -15.94
CA SER A 69 2.33 -0.63 -17.01
C SER A 69 2.33 0.80 -16.47
N GLY A 70 3.21 1.65 -16.99
CA GLY A 70 3.25 3.08 -16.67
C GLY A 70 2.06 3.90 -17.23
N ARG A 71 1.14 3.26 -17.97
CA ARG A 71 -0.05 3.89 -18.56
C ARG A 71 -0.92 4.69 -17.59
N PRO A 72 -1.16 4.26 -16.33
CA PRO A 72 -1.91 5.05 -15.36
C PRO A 72 -1.31 6.44 -15.11
N LEU A 73 0.03 6.56 -15.13
CA LEU A 73 0.70 7.85 -15.00
C LEU A 73 0.38 8.75 -16.18
N VAL A 74 0.42 8.21 -17.40
CA VAL A 74 0.06 8.95 -18.63
C VAL A 74 -1.39 9.39 -18.58
N HIS A 75 -2.31 8.54 -18.11
CA HIS A 75 -3.72 8.90 -17.95
C HIS A 75 -3.91 10.06 -16.96
N VAL A 76 -3.19 10.05 -15.83
CA VAL A 76 -3.24 11.14 -14.85
C VAL A 76 -2.67 12.43 -15.44
N ILE A 77 -1.52 12.38 -16.11
CA ILE A 77 -0.91 13.55 -16.75
C ILE A 77 -1.86 14.14 -17.81
N GLY A 78 -2.42 13.30 -18.68
CA GLY A 78 -3.38 13.73 -19.70
C GLY A 78 -4.63 14.36 -19.09
N PHE A 79 -5.15 13.79 -18.00
CA PHE A 79 -6.29 14.35 -17.27
C PHE A 79 -5.97 15.73 -16.70
N LEU A 80 -4.81 15.91 -16.08
CA LEU A 80 -4.39 17.19 -15.50
C LEU A 80 -4.20 18.27 -16.58
N ILE A 81 -3.61 17.92 -17.73
CA ILE A 81 -3.46 18.86 -18.85
C ILE A 81 -4.81 19.30 -19.39
N ALA A 82 -5.72 18.35 -19.64
CA ALA A 82 -7.05 18.66 -20.15
C ALA A 82 -7.86 19.54 -19.18
N LEU A 83 -7.82 19.20 -17.89
CA LEU A 83 -8.49 19.98 -16.85
C LEU A 83 -7.87 21.38 -16.70
N GLY A 84 -6.55 21.48 -16.71
CA GLY A 84 -5.84 22.77 -16.67
C GLY A 84 -6.14 23.65 -17.88
N TYR A 85 -6.20 23.08 -19.09
CA TYR A 85 -6.60 23.81 -20.28
C TYR A 85 -8.06 24.27 -20.22
N ALA A 86 -8.98 23.40 -19.78
CA ALA A 86 -10.38 23.76 -19.62
C ALA A 86 -10.56 24.91 -18.60
N GLN A 87 -9.84 24.86 -17.49
CA GLN A 87 -9.81 25.93 -16.49
C GLN A 87 -9.28 27.23 -17.09
N ASN A 88 -8.12 27.18 -17.76
CA ASN A 88 -7.52 28.35 -18.38
C ASN A 88 -8.45 28.95 -19.44
N TYR A 89 -9.11 28.10 -20.24
CA TYR A 89 -10.07 28.53 -21.23
C TYR A 89 -11.28 29.24 -20.61
N TYR A 90 -11.84 28.66 -19.56
CA TYR A 90 -13.02 29.20 -18.89
C TYR A 90 -12.72 30.55 -18.21
N PHE A 91 -11.60 30.66 -17.49
CA PHE A 91 -11.29 31.83 -16.66
C PHE A 91 -10.52 32.93 -17.40
N HIS A 92 -9.67 32.58 -18.35
CA HIS A 92 -8.84 33.54 -19.07
C HIS A 92 -9.24 33.62 -20.54
N LEU A 93 -9.02 32.56 -21.33
CA LEU A 93 -9.05 32.68 -22.81
C LEU A 93 -10.42 33.05 -23.39
N ARG A 94 -11.53 32.67 -22.75
CA ARG A 94 -12.89 32.99 -23.25
C ARG A 94 -13.20 34.49 -23.23
N HIS A 95 -12.53 35.27 -22.39
CA HIS A 95 -12.81 36.70 -22.20
C HIS A 95 -11.98 37.61 -23.12
N HIS A 96 -10.93 37.09 -23.77
CA HIS A 96 -10.03 37.87 -24.64
C HIS A 96 -10.68 38.43 -25.91
N LYS A 97 -11.88 37.97 -26.30
CA LYS A 97 -12.57 38.49 -27.51
C LYS A 97 -13.45 39.71 -27.22
N ASN A 98 -13.90 39.90 -25.98
CA ASN A 98 -14.92 40.90 -25.64
C ASN A 98 -14.43 41.99 -24.67
N ASN A 99 -13.25 41.85 -24.05
CA ASN A 99 -12.58 42.91 -23.32
C ASN A 99 -11.07 42.80 -23.61
N GLU A 100 -10.43 43.88 -24.06
CA GLU A 100 -8.98 44.01 -23.97
C GLU A 100 -8.61 44.18 -22.49
N HIS A 101 -7.48 43.60 -22.08
CA HIS A 101 -7.00 43.63 -20.69
C HIS A 101 -6.77 45.05 -20.18
#